data_AF-A0A521D5H6-F1
#
_entry.id   AF-A0A521D5H6-F1
#
_cell.length_a   1.000
_cell.length_b   1.000
_cell.length_c   1.000
_cell.angle_alpha   90.00
_cell.angle_beta   90.00
_cell.angle_gamma   90.00
#
_symmetry.space_group_name_H-M   'P 1'
#
loop_
_entity.id
_entity.type
_entity.pdbx_description
1 polymer ?
#
loop_
_entity_poly.entity_id
_entity_poly.type
_entity_poly.pdbx_seq_one_letter_code
_entity_poly.pdbx_strand_id
1 'polypeptide(L)'
;MKKVTVLALGGSNTVMRPGYLTELPRCLQKHGIDMTLSANLSVGNTSIFMGLMQLKMNVEAISRSDVMLIEYTLNDTGFFSASLQRVGEWAKGMEAVIRFARLTNPKIKIIPIIFATQTGIHRNGINPLHAGVHYLASYYGIRVVDVNAELVSRFGVDFHDIPGAYQDPAHYQRPLITTLAAEIVAEKSGDYLRSHVLPSNLPPQICAGRYTEANIVTHAQVVELDTANFKNYLYDETTYDLTSGSITLEIEGGTILATKYVCTDDAAQLFLNVNGKWFQTQTMQPGMVEPKYKFLLSMLSFDGLPASEGINNITLTAVRPEGVEISPLPQPGAKPPVRDEKRLPIAAILHTGKLVGFKVSRADQRLTDTAA
;
A
#
# COMPACT_ATOMS: atom_id res chain seq x y z
N MET A 1 28.08 7.06 -18.06
CA MET A 1 26.76 7.23 -17.40
C MET A 1 26.80 6.55 -16.03
N LYS A 2 26.19 7.13 -15.01
CA LYS A 2 26.07 6.51 -13.69
C LYS A 2 24.97 5.45 -13.74
N LYS A 3 25.29 4.20 -13.42
CA LYS A 3 24.30 3.14 -13.28
C LYS A 3 23.54 3.31 -11.97
N VAL A 4 22.22 3.20 -12.03
CA VAL A 4 21.34 3.30 -10.87
C VAL A 4 20.29 2.19 -10.96
N THR A 5 20.21 1.38 -9.91
CA THR A 5 19.20 0.34 -9.78
C THR A 5 18.06 0.83 -8.87
N VAL A 6 16.83 0.76 -9.38
CA VAL A 6 15.65 1.39 -8.77
C VAL A 6 14.63 0.34 -8.36
N LEU A 7 14.11 0.49 -7.14
CA LEU A 7 12.89 -0.15 -6.65
C LEU A 7 11.74 0.86 -6.74
N ALA A 8 10.56 0.44 -7.21
CA ALA A 8 9.38 1.29 -7.23
C ALA A 8 8.28 0.75 -6.31
N LEU A 9 7.73 1.62 -5.48
CA LEU A 9 6.47 1.45 -4.77
C LEU A 9 5.47 2.49 -5.28
N GLY A 10 4.19 2.12 -5.35
CA GLY A 10 3.17 3.12 -5.64
C GLY A 10 1.83 2.57 -6.08
N GLY A 11 0.99 3.50 -6.52
CA GLY A 11 -0.37 3.25 -6.97
C GLY A 11 -0.49 2.87 -8.43
N SER A 12 -1.70 3.08 -8.96
CA SER A 12 -2.06 2.71 -10.32
C SER A 12 -1.28 3.49 -11.38
N ASN A 13 -0.94 4.76 -11.15
CA ASN A 13 -0.10 5.55 -12.05
C ASN A 13 1.33 4.98 -12.19
N THR A 14 1.82 4.25 -11.17
CA THR A 14 3.10 3.52 -11.23
C THR A 14 2.97 2.12 -11.85
N VAL A 15 1.80 1.47 -11.74
CA VAL A 15 1.52 0.16 -12.36
C VAL A 15 1.30 0.25 -13.87
N MET A 16 0.56 1.28 -14.31
CA MET A 16 0.06 1.39 -15.69
C MET A 16 1.16 1.55 -16.74
N ARG A 17 0.92 0.95 -17.92
CA ARG A 17 1.80 1.03 -19.09
C ARG A 17 1.04 1.52 -20.34
N PRO A 18 1.69 2.26 -21.26
CA PRO A 18 2.92 3.01 -21.01
C PRO A 18 2.68 4.07 -19.91
N GLY A 19 3.62 4.26 -18.99
CA GLY A 19 3.47 5.17 -17.84
C GLY A 19 4.80 5.84 -17.48
N TYR A 20 4.79 6.70 -16.45
CA TYR A 20 5.98 7.50 -16.14
C TYR A 20 7.19 6.63 -15.80
N LEU A 21 6.98 5.51 -15.08
CA LEU A 21 8.05 4.59 -14.72
C LEU A 21 8.66 3.89 -15.94
N THR A 22 7.86 3.65 -16.99
CA THR A 22 8.35 3.10 -18.27
C THR A 22 9.23 4.10 -19.02
N GLU A 23 8.87 5.39 -18.98
CA GLU A 23 9.59 6.47 -19.69
C GLU A 23 10.81 6.99 -18.91
N LEU A 24 10.82 6.84 -17.58
CA LEU A 24 11.83 7.40 -16.70
C LEU A 24 13.28 7.03 -17.07
N PRO A 25 13.62 5.78 -17.47
CA PRO A 25 14.97 5.46 -17.91
C PRO A 25 15.46 6.31 -19.08
N ARG A 26 14.61 6.52 -20.08
CA ARG A 26 14.93 7.36 -21.26
C ARG A 26 15.13 8.82 -20.85
N CYS A 27 14.31 9.34 -19.94
CA CYS A 27 14.44 10.71 -19.45
C CYS A 27 15.72 10.91 -18.64
N LEU A 28 16.07 9.95 -17.78
CA LEU A 28 17.28 9.98 -16.93
C LEU A 28 18.59 9.89 -17.72
N GLN A 29 18.59 9.28 -18.92
CA GLN A 29 19.76 9.27 -19.80
C GLN A 29 20.23 10.68 -20.18
N LYS A 30 19.30 11.63 -20.37
CA LYS A 30 19.61 13.05 -20.61
C LYS A 30 20.41 13.68 -19.44
N HIS A 31 20.29 13.11 -18.25
CA HIS A 31 21.02 13.51 -17.05
C HIS A 31 22.23 12.61 -16.77
N GLY A 32 22.65 11.77 -17.72
CA GLY A 32 23.82 10.89 -17.61
C GLY A 32 23.62 9.71 -16.65
N ILE A 33 22.37 9.33 -16.38
CA ILE A 33 21.98 8.21 -15.52
C ILE A 33 21.43 7.07 -16.38
N ASP A 34 21.96 5.88 -16.16
CA ASP A 34 21.49 4.63 -16.75
C ASP A 34 20.68 3.86 -15.69
N MET A 35 19.36 3.95 -15.79
CA MET A 35 18.44 3.37 -14.81
C MET A 35 18.03 1.95 -15.20
N THR A 36 18.12 1.04 -14.23
CA THR A 36 17.51 -0.30 -14.31
C THR A 36 16.50 -0.48 -13.18
N LEU A 37 15.41 -1.19 -13.44
CA LEU A 37 14.40 -1.47 -12.43
C LEU A 37 14.68 -2.84 -11.80
N SER A 38 14.95 -2.87 -10.49
CA SER A 38 15.16 -4.11 -9.73
C SER A 38 13.85 -4.82 -9.42
N ALA A 39 12.80 -4.05 -9.13
CA ALA A 39 11.43 -4.53 -8.97
C ALA A 39 10.43 -3.35 -9.09
N ASN A 40 9.25 -3.66 -9.62
CA ASN A 40 8.06 -2.83 -9.48
C ASN A 40 7.14 -3.52 -8.48
N LEU A 41 7.03 -3.01 -7.25
CA LEU A 41 6.16 -3.57 -6.22
C LEU A 41 4.85 -2.78 -6.08
N SER A 42 4.55 -1.89 -7.01
CA SER A 42 3.35 -1.06 -7.00
C SER A 42 2.07 -1.88 -7.13
N VAL A 43 1.02 -1.44 -6.44
CA VAL A 43 -0.31 -2.05 -6.47
C VAL A 43 -1.35 -0.93 -6.53
N GLY A 44 -2.17 -0.94 -7.60
CA GLY A 44 -3.18 0.09 -7.81
C GLY A 44 -4.30 0.07 -6.77
N ASN A 45 -4.86 1.25 -6.47
CA ASN A 45 -5.95 1.43 -5.50
C ASN A 45 -5.62 0.91 -4.08
N THR A 46 -4.36 1.05 -3.65
CA THR A 46 -3.90 0.69 -2.30
C THR A 46 -3.15 1.85 -1.65
N SER A 47 -2.76 1.71 -0.39
CA SER A 47 -2.10 2.77 0.37
C SER A 47 -0.64 2.47 0.69
N ILE A 48 0.02 3.38 1.39
CA ILE A 48 1.36 3.20 1.94
C ILE A 48 1.52 1.93 2.80
N PHE A 49 0.44 1.40 3.41
CA PHE A 49 0.49 0.13 4.13
C PHE A 49 0.71 -1.07 3.20
N MET A 50 0.18 -1.03 1.97
CA MET A 50 0.54 -2.01 0.94
C MET A 50 2.02 -1.87 0.58
N GLY A 51 2.51 -0.63 0.43
CA GLY A 51 3.93 -0.38 0.23
C GLY A 51 4.81 -1.02 1.31
N LEU A 52 4.44 -0.87 2.59
CA LEU A 52 5.16 -1.48 3.70
C LEU A 52 5.12 -3.02 3.68
N MET A 53 3.97 -3.63 3.38
CA MET A 53 3.85 -5.08 3.21
C MET A 53 4.75 -5.58 2.08
N GLN A 54 4.69 -4.91 0.92
CA GLN A 54 5.50 -5.27 -0.24
C GLN A 54 6.99 -5.18 0.05
N LEU A 55 7.45 -4.14 0.75
CA LEU A 55 8.85 -4.05 1.19
C LEU A 55 9.25 -5.20 2.10
N LYS A 56 8.43 -5.52 3.10
CA LYS A 56 8.72 -6.61 4.05
C LYS A 56 8.72 -7.98 3.38
N MET A 57 7.91 -8.19 2.35
CA MET A 57 7.90 -9.41 1.56
C MET A 57 9.07 -9.50 0.55
N ASN A 58 9.72 -8.37 0.22
CA ASN A 58 10.71 -8.27 -0.85
C ASN A 58 12.02 -7.60 -0.37
N VAL A 59 12.52 -8.00 0.81
CA VAL A 59 13.73 -7.42 1.44
C VAL A 59 14.93 -7.41 0.49
N GLU A 60 15.14 -8.48 -0.27
CA GLU A 60 16.25 -8.59 -1.23
C GLU A 60 16.21 -7.47 -2.30
N ALA A 61 15.01 -7.10 -2.76
CA ALA A 61 14.84 -6.03 -3.74
C ALA A 61 15.31 -4.67 -3.20
N ILE A 62 15.14 -4.42 -1.90
CA ILE A 62 15.61 -3.21 -1.21
C ILE A 62 17.14 -3.25 -1.08
N SER A 63 17.70 -4.37 -0.63
CA SER A 63 19.14 -4.54 -0.41
C SER A 63 19.97 -4.34 -1.68
N ARG A 64 19.42 -4.67 -2.86
CA ARG A 64 20.10 -4.54 -4.16
C ARG A 64 19.82 -3.24 -4.91
N SER A 65 19.01 -2.34 -4.35
CA SER A 65 18.62 -1.09 -5.03
C SER A 65 19.41 0.11 -4.49
N ASP A 66 19.80 1.01 -5.39
CA ASP A 66 20.41 2.29 -5.04
C ASP A 66 19.34 3.31 -4.63
N VAL A 67 18.14 3.19 -5.21
CA VAL A 67 17.05 4.15 -5.09
C VAL A 67 15.73 3.43 -4.88
N MET A 68 14.88 3.99 -4.03
CA MET A 68 13.47 3.64 -3.91
C MET A 68 12.59 4.84 -4.28
N LEU A 69 11.68 4.64 -5.23
CA LEU A 69 10.61 5.57 -5.55
C LEU A 69 9.37 5.20 -4.73
N ILE A 70 8.67 6.21 -4.18
CA ILE A 70 7.40 6.02 -3.46
C ILE A 70 6.34 6.94 -4.05
N GLU A 71 5.31 6.39 -4.67
CA GLU A 71 4.20 7.15 -5.28
C GLU A 71 2.85 6.64 -4.74
N TYR A 72 2.44 7.09 -3.56
CA TYR A 72 1.15 6.72 -2.97
C TYR A 72 0.28 7.92 -2.58
N THR A 73 0.77 9.17 -2.64
CA THR A 73 0.02 10.33 -2.13
C THR A 73 -1.37 10.47 -2.75
N LEU A 74 -1.50 10.20 -4.05
CA LEU A 74 -2.78 10.23 -4.74
C LEU A 74 -3.77 9.23 -4.13
N ASN A 75 -3.33 7.99 -3.88
CA ASN A 75 -4.19 6.96 -3.29
C ASN A 75 -4.44 7.22 -1.80
N ASP A 76 -3.37 7.48 -1.04
CA ASP A 76 -3.40 7.72 0.41
C ASP A 76 -4.35 8.84 0.79
N THR A 77 -4.50 9.85 -0.07
CA THR A 77 -5.47 10.94 0.14
C THR A 77 -6.88 10.41 0.32
N GLY A 78 -7.32 9.46 -0.52
CA GLY A 78 -8.63 8.83 -0.41
C GLY A 78 -8.83 8.00 0.88
N PHE A 79 -7.75 7.50 1.48
CA PHE A 79 -7.80 6.73 2.73
C PHE A 79 -7.72 7.62 3.98
N PHE A 80 -6.87 8.64 3.95
CA PHE A 80 -6.37 9.29 5.16
C PHE A 80 -6.65 10.78 5.27
N SER A 81 -7.05 11.49 4.21
CA SER A 81 -7.21 12.95 4.27
C SER A 81 -8.48 13.41 4.99
N ALA A 82 -9.36 12.50 5.41
CA ALA A 82 -10.66 12.81 5.99
C ALA A 82 -10.59 13.38 7.43
N SER A 83 -9.51 13.13 8.18
CA SER A 83 -9.31 13.69 9.52
C SER A 83 -7.84 13.76 9.91
N LEU A 84 -7.50 14.66 10.84
CA LEU A 84 -6.12 14.79 11.34
C LEU A 84 -5.60 13.50 11.99
N GLN A 85 -6.47 12.75 12.67
CA GLN A 85 -6.10 11.44 13.24
C GLN A 85 -5.63 10.49 12.14
N ARG A 86 -6.36 10.40 11.02
CA ARG A 86 -5.98 9.53 9.89
C ARG A 86 -4.73 10.02 9.17
N VAL A 87 -4.53 11.34 9.06
CA VAL A 87 -3.24 11.90 8.59
C VAL A 87 -2.10 11.47 9.51
N GLY A 88 -2.33 11.40 10.82
CA GLY A 88 -1.38 10.86 11.79
C GLY A 88 -1.05 9.38 11.54
N GLU A 89 -2.05 8.54 11.24
CA GLU A 89 -1.83 7.13 10.89
C GLU A 89 -1.05 6.97 9.58
N TRP A 90 -1.37 7.80 8.58
CA TRP A 90 -0.60 7.86 7.34
C TRP A 90 0.86 8.24 7.61
N ALA A 91 1.12 9.25 8.44
CA ALA A 91 2.47 9.70 8.74
C ALA A 91 3.30 8.59 9.41
N LYS A 92 2.70 7.82 10.34
CA LYS A 92 3.33 6.63 10.94
C LYS A 92 3.66 5.57 9.87
N GLY A 93 2.75 5.34 8.92
CA GLY A 93 2.96 4.41 7.80
C GLY A 93 4.09 4.83 6.86
N MET A 94 4.08 6.09 6.43
CA MET A 94 5.12 6.64 5.56
C MET A 94 6.48 6.65 6.25
N GLU A 95 6.54 7.05 7.52
CA GLU A 95 7.77 6.99 8.31
C GLU A 95 8.27 5.55 8.46
N ALA A 96 7.38 4.58 8.71
CA ALA A 96 7.75 3.17 8.78
C ALA A 96 8.36 2.65 7.48
N VAL A 97 7.81 3.04 6.31
CA VAL A 97 8.38 2.70 5.00
C VAL A 97 9.78 3.30 4.82
N ILE A 98 9.95 4.59 5.12
CA ILE A 98 11.26 5.28 5.02
C ILE A 98 12.30 4.59 5.91
N ARG A 99 11.96 4.39 7.18
CA ARG A 99 12.88 3.81 8.16
C ARG A 99 13.18 2.35 7.87
N PHE A 100 12.19 1.54 7.52
CA PHE A 100 12.40 0.14 7.16
C PHE A 100 13.34 -0.01 5.97
N ALA A 101 13.16 0.81 4.92
CA ALA A 101 14.05 0.81 3.76
C ALA A 101 15.48 1.21 4.14
N ARG A 102 15.68 2.26 4.95
CA ARG A 102 17.00 2.71 5.41
C ARG A 102 17.66 1.76 6.41
N LEU A 103 16.90 1.04 7.24
CA LEU A 103 17.43 0.00 8.12
C LEU A 103 17.89 -1.23 7.33
N THR A 104 17.14 -1.59 6.28
CA THR A 104 17.46 -2.72 5.40
C THR A 104 18.65 -2.40 4.48
N ASN A 105 18.69 -1.18 3.95
CA ASN A 105 19.77 -0.68 3.12
C ASN A 105 20.15 0.75 3.54
N PRO A 106 21.18 0.92 4.39
CA PRO A 106 21.59 2.24 4.88
C PRO A 106 21.98 3.25 3.80
N LYS A 107 22.30 2.78 2.58
CA LYS A 107 22.73 3.61 1.45
C LYS A 107 21.59 3.99 0.51
N ILE A 108 20.40 3.40 0.65
CA ILE A 108 19.30 3.62 -0.30
C ILE A 108 18.84 5.07 -0.28
N LYS A 109 18.82 5.69 -1.46
CA LYS A 109 18.20 7.00 -1.68
C LYS A 109 16.71 6.81 -1.82
N ILE A 110 15.92 7.68 -1.22
CA ILE A 110 14.46 7.60 -1.27
C ILE A 110 13.94 8.85 -1.96
N ILE A 111 13.03 8.67 -2.91
CA ILE A 111 12.39 9.77 -3.64
C ILE A 111 10.86 9.56 -3.57
N PRO A 112 10.17 10.26 -2.66
CA PRO A 112 8.73 10.39 -2.73
C PRO A 112 8.34 11.19 -3.98
N ILE A 113 7.37 10.68 -4.73
CA ILE A 113 6.80 11.32 -5.90
C ILE A 113 5.36 11.68 -5.58
N ILE A 114 5.00 12.94 -5.78
CA ILE A 114 3.66 13.45 -5.49
C ILE A 114 2.89 13.63 -6.80
N PHE A 115 1.85 12.82 -6.97
CA PHE A 115 0.80 12.98 -7.98
C PHE A 115 -0.50 13.49 -7.35
N ALA A 116 -1.41 13.95 -8.21
CA ALA A 116 -2.68 14.55 -7.84
C ALA A 116 -3.82 14.07 -8.75
N THR A 117 -5.00 13.85 -8.17
CA THR A 117 -6.24 13.58 -8.93
C THR A 117 -6.74 14.83 -9.62
N GLN A 118 -7.58 14.65 -10.65
CA GLN A 118 -8.26 15.74 -11.34
C GLN A 118 -9.25 16.48 -10.43
N THR A 119 -9.80 15.80 -9.42
CA THR A 119 -10.90 16.29 -8.60
C THR A 119 -10.55 16.32 -7.11
N GLY A 120 -11.48 16.84 -6.29
CA GLY A 120 -11.39 16.80 -4.83
C GLY A 120 -10.35 17.76 -4.25
N ILE A 121 -9.74 17.37 -3.14
CA ILE A 121 -8.78 18.19 -2.38
C ILE A 121 -7.53 18.53 -3.19
N HIS A 122 -7.17 17.71 -4.19
CA HIS A 122 -6.03 17.97 -5.07
C HIS A 122 -6.24 19.17 -6.00
N ARG A 123 -7.48 19.43 -6.41
CA ARG A 123 -7.83 20.56 -7.28
C ARG A 123 -8.21 21.80 -6.48
N ASN A 124 -9.02 21.62 -5.44
CA ASN A 124 -9.74 22.72 -4.79
C ASN A 124 -9.24 23.07 -3.39
N GLY A 125 -8.12 22.49 -2.93
CA GLY A 125 -7.66 22.70 -1.55
C GLY A 125 -6.20 22.41 -1.30
N ILE A 126 -5.81 22.48 -0.04
CA ILE A 126 -4.46 22.14 0.43
C ILE A 126 -4.50 20.71 0.93
N ASN A 127 -3.80 19.81 0.26
CA ASN A 127 -3.72 18.42 0.69
C ASN A 127 -2.73 18.27 1.87
N PRO A 128 -3.19 17.88 3.08
CA PRO A 128 -2.31 17.72 4.23
C PRO A 128 -1.25 16.63 4.03
N LEU A 129 -1.52 15.62 3.22
CA LEU A 129 -0.54 14.56 2.94
C LEU A 129 0.62 15.07 2.08
N HIS A 130 0.38 15.99 1.15
CA HIS A 130 1.46 16.59 0.35
C HIS A 130 2.42 17.35 1.27
N ALA A 131 1.87 18.20 2.15
CA ALA A 131 2.65 18.90 3.17
C ALA A 131 3.39 17.93 4.09
N GLY A 132 2.73 16.84 4.50
CA GLY A 132 3.34 15.77 5.29
C GLY A 132 4.52 15.09 4.61
N VAL A 133 4.46 14.87 3.28
CA VAL A 133 5.58 14.29 2.52
C VAL A 133 6.77 15.24 2.53
N HIS A 134 6.55 16.53 2.26
CA HIS A 134 7.62 17.54 2.31
C HIS A 134 8.22 17.67 3.72
N TYR A 135 7.39 17.62 4.77
CA TYR A 135 7.85 17.63 6.15
C TYR A 135 8.73 16.41 6.49
N LEU A 136 8.25 15.19 6.22
CA LEU A 136 9.03 13.97 6.45
C LEU A 136 10.30 13.98 5.61
N ALA A 137 10.23 14.47 4.37
CA ALA A 137 11.38 14.50 3.50
C ALA A 137 12.48 15.43 3.99
N SER A 138 12.10 16.61 4.47
CA SER A 138 13.01 17.55 5.12
C SER A 138 13.67 16.92 6.35
N TYR A 139 12.87 16.29 7.22
CA TYR A 139 13.37 15.67 8.45
C TYR A 139 14.34 14.50 8.18
N TYR A 140 14.02 13.65 7.19
CA TYR A 140 14.83 12.49 6.83
C TYR A 140 15.94 12.77 5.82
N GLY A 141 16.07 14.02 5.34
CA GLY A 141 17.08 14.40 4.34
C GLY A 141 16.90 13.69 3.00
N ILE A 142 15.66 13.44 2.58
CA ILE A 142 15.33 12.77 1.31
C ILE A 142 14.75 13.77 0.30
N ARG A 143 14.87 13.49 -1.00
CA ARG A 143 14.44 14.41 -2.07
C ARG A 143 13.01 14.09 -2.48
N VAL A 144 12.11 15.08 -2.40
CA VAL A 144 10.75 14.97 -2.98
C VAL A 144 10.78 15.42 -4.43
N VAL A 145 10.01 14.74 -5.27
CA VAL A 145 9.60 15.26 -6.57
C VAL A 145 8.10 15.51 -6.54
N ASP A 146 7.72 16.78 -6.46
CA ASP A 146 6.31 17.18 -6.50
C ASP A 146 5.87 17.45 -7.95
N VAL A 147 5.46 16.39 -8.64
CA VAL A 147 5.08 16.48 -10.05
C VAL A 147 3.82 17.33 -10.22
N ASN A 148 2.88 17.28 -9.27
CA ASN A 148 1.71 18.13 -9.31
C ASN A 148 2.08 19.62 -9.27
N ALA A 149 2.93 20.02 -8.31
CA ALA A 149 3.36 21.42 -8.21
C ALA A 149 4.09 21.89 -9.48
N GLU A 150 4.90 21.02 -10.09
CA GLU A 150 5.59 21.34 -11.34
C GLU A 150 4.65 21.47 -12.53
N LEU A 151 3.61 20.64 -12.63
CA LEU A 151 2.59 20.75 -13.68
C LEU A 151 1.77 22.03 -13.52
N VAL A 152 1.32 22.33 -12.31
CA VAL A 152 0.61 23.59 -12.00
C VAL A 152 1.50 24.81 -12.25
N SER A 153 2.79 24.74 -11.92
CA SER A 153 3.72 25.84 -12.21
C SER A 153 3.93 26.07 -13.71
N ARG A 154 3.83 25.02 -14.54
CA ARG A 154 4.04 25.12 -16.00
C ARG A 154 2.78 25.54 -16.76
N PHE A 155 1.61 25.08 -16.32
CA PHE A 155 0.36 25.25 -17.06
C PHE A 155 -0.70 26.08 -16.33
N GLY A 156 -0.40 26.54 -15.11
CA GLY A 156 -1.34 27.26 -14.26
C GLY A 156 -2.24 26.34 -13.43
N VAL A 157 -3.04 26.95 -12.55
CA VAL A 157 -3.98 26.26 -11.66
C VAL A 157 -5.04 25.45 -12.43
N ASP A 158 -5.32 25.86 -13.66
CA ASP A 158 -6.28 25.22 -14.56
C ASP A 158 -5.74 23.93 -15.20
N PHE A 159 -4.51 23.51 -14.87
CA PHE A 159 -3.94 22.23 -15.34
C PHE A 159 -4.91 21.06 -15.17
N HIS A 160 -5.63 21.00 -14.05
CA HIS A 160 -6.60 19.93 -13.77
C HIS A 160 -7.81 19.92 -14.71
N ASP A 161 -8.07 21.04 -15.38
CA ASP A 161 -9.19 21.22 -16.31
C ASP A 161 -8.76 21.10 -17.79
N ILE A 162 -7.45 21.00 -18.06
CA ILE A 162 -6.94 20.85 -19.42
C ILE A 162 -7.46 19.54 -20.04
N PRO A 163 -8.17 19.60 -21.20
CA PRO A 163 -8.59 18.41 -21.90
C PRO A 163 -7.42 17.50 -22.24
N GLY A 164 -7.52 16.22 -21.87
CA GLY A 164 -6.44 15.26 -22.07
C GLY A 164 -5.28 15.39 -21.08
N ALA A 165 -5.42 16.11 -19.96
CA ALA A 165 -4.49 16.01 -18.84
C ALA A 165 -4.67 14.69 -18.06
N TYR A 166 -5.90 14.20 -18.01
CA TYR A 166 -6.32 13.02 -17.29
C TYR A 166 -7.11 12.08 -18.21
N GLN A 167 -6.91 10.77 -18.06
CA GLN A 167 -7.72 9.76 -18.74
C GLN A 167 -9.05 9.54 -18.02
N ASP A 168 -9.00 9.59 -16.70
CA ASP A 168 -10.13 9.56 -15.79
C ASP A 168 -9.74 10.39 -14.54
N PRO A 169 -10.66 10.62 -13.58
CA PRO A 169 -10.36 11.52 -12.45
C PRO A 169 -9.14 11.15 -11.60
N ALA A 170 -8.59 9.94 -11.70
CA ALA A 170 -7.45 9.46 -10.90
C ALA A 170 -6.16 9.21 -11.69
N HIS A 171 -6.22 9.09 -13.01
CA HIS A 171 -5.06 8.69 -13.83
C HIS A 171 -4.67 9.77 -14.82
N TYR A 172 -3.38 10.12 -14.83
CA TYR A 172 -2.83 11.01 -15.83
C TYR A 172 -2.98 10.42 -17.24
N GLN A 173 -3.21 11.29 -18.22
CA GLN A 173 -3.36 10.87 -19.60
C GLN A 173 -2.05 10.27 -20.14
N ARG A 174 -2.18 9.10 -20.75
CA ARG A 174 -1.09 8.37 -21.40
C ARG A 174 -1.07 8.62 -22.91
N PRO A 175 0.12 8.60 -23.55
CA PRO A 175 1.45 8.62 -22.94
C PRO A 175 1.91 10.04 -22.57
N LEU A 176 1.22 11.09 -23.02
CA LEU A 176 1.71 12.47 -23.01
C LEU A 176 2.05 12.98 -21.60
N ILE A 177 1.07 13.03 -20.69
CA ILE A 177 1.27 13.59 -19.35
C ILE A 177 2.16 12.67 -18.51
N THR A 178 2.03 11.36 -18.68
CA THR A 178 2.93 10.41 -18.01
C THR A 178 4.38 10.54 -18.45
N THR A 179 4.63 10.92 -19.71
CA THR A 179 5.99 11.20 -20.20
C THR A 179 6.52 12.50 -19.61
N LEU A 180 5.68 13.53 -19.53
CA LEU A 180 6.04 14.78 -18.88
C LEU A 180 6.33 14.60 -17.39
N ALA A 181 5.54 13.78 -16.69
CA ALA A 181 5.81 13.38 -15.31
C ALA A 181 7.18 12.69 -15.19
N ALA A 182 7.53 11.79 -16.11
CA ALA A 182 8.85 11.15 -16.14
C ALA A 182 9.98 12.16 -16.37
N GLU A 183 9.78 13.16 -17.24
CA GLU A 183 10.74 14.24 -17.46
C GLU A 183 10.94 15.10 -16.21
N ILE A 184 9.85 15.47 -15.52
CA ILE A 184 9.92 16.21 -14.26
C ILE A 184 10.67 15.40 -13.19
N VAL A 185 10.36 14.11 -13.06
CA VAL A 185 11.06 13.22 -12.11
C VAL A 185 12.55 13.14 -12.45
N ALA A 186 12.91 12.97 -13.72
CA ALA A 186 14.31 12.93 -14.14
C ALA A 186 15.04 14.25 -13.86
N GLU A 187 14.42 15.38 -14.18
CA GLU A 187 14.96 16.73 -13.99
C GLU A 187 15.23 17.01 -12.51
N LYS A 188 14.25 16.74 -11.64
CA LYS A 188 14.29 17.11 -10.22
C LYS A 188 15.06 16.12 -9.35
N SER A 189 15.36 14.93 -9.87
CA SER A 189 16.14 13.91 -9.17
C SER A 189 17.56 13.73 -9.72
N GLY A 190 17.88 14.21 -10.93
CA GLY A 190 19.12 13.88 -11.61
C GLY A 190 20.40 14.27 -10.87
N ASP A 191 20.42 15.43 -10.20
CA ASP A 191 21.54 15.85 -9.34
C ASP A 191 21.69 14.94 -8.12
N TYR A 192 20.57 14.68 -7.43
CA TYR A 192 20.51 13.84 -6.25
C TYR A 192 20.95 12.40 -6.57
N LEU A 193 20.51 11.85 -7.69
CA LEU A 193 20.89 10.52 -8.15
C LEU A 193 22.37 10.45 -8.54
N ARG A 194 22.93 11.48 -9.19
CA ARG A 194 24.36 11.53 -9.53
C ARG A 194 25.27 11.69 -8.31
N SER A 195 24.83 12.42 -7.30
CA SER A 195 25.59 12.67 -6.09
C SER A 195 26.15 11.37 -5.47
N HIS A 196 27.39 11.44 -4.99
CA HIS A 196 28.03 10.39 -4.17
C HIS A 196 27.73 10.55 -2.68
N VAL A 197 27.00 11.61 -2.30
CA VAL A 197 26.57 11.82 -0.92
C VAL A 197 25.62 10.69 -0.56
N LEU A 198 26.06 9.88 0.41
CA LEU A 198 25.23 8.87 1.01
C LEU A 198 24.21 9.54 1.93
N PRO A 199 23.01 8.96 2.04
CA PRO A 199 22.04 9.45 3.01
C PRO A 199 22.62 9.46 4.43
N SER A 200 22.33 10.48 5.22
CA SER A 200 22.80 10.60 6.61
C SER A 200 22.25 9.48 7.49
N ASN A 201 22.83 9.31 8.69
CA ASN A 201 22.27 8.41 9.69
C ASN A 201 20.79 8.73 9.95
N LEU A 202 20.01 7.68 10.25
CA LEU A 202 18.59 7.85 10.56
C LEU A 202 18.45 8.75 11.80
N PRO A 203 17.71 9.87 11.70
CA PRO A 203 17.36 10.67 12.88
C PRO A 203 16.43 9.87 13.82
N PRO A 204 16.16 10.39 15.03
CA PRO A 204 15.11 9.83 15.90
C PRO A 204 13.78 9.66 15.15
N GLN A 205 12.94 8.74 15.62
CA GLN A 205 11.60 8.59 15.07
C GLN A 205 10.74 9.80 15.49
N ILE A 206 9.93 10.34 14.56
CA ILE A 206 9.03 11.47 14.81
C ILE A 206 7.70 10.97 15.37
N CYS A 207 7.05 10.03 14.65
CA CYS A 207 5.71 9.62 14.98
C CYS A 207 5.77 8.59 16.11
N ALA A 208 5.11 8.90 17.23
CA ALA A 208 4.93 7.92 18.30
C ALA A 208 4.15 6.69 17.78
N GLY A 209 4.60 5.50 18.14
CA GLY A 209 3.95 4.24 17.77
C GLY A 209 4.92 3.19 17.20
N ARG A 210 4.44 1.96 17.09
CA ARG A 210 5.24 0.77 16.71
C ARG A 210 5.15 0.43 15.21
N TYR A 211 4.89 1.40 14.34
CA TYR A 211 4.72 1.15 12.89
C TYR A 211 6.04 0.79 12.23
N THR A 212 7.16 1.35 12.71
CA THR A 212 8.51 0.98 12.32
C THR A 212 8.84 -0.48 12.64
N GLU A 213 8.27 -0.99 13.73
CA GLU A 213 8.35 -2.38 14.20
C GLU A 213 7.23 -3.26 13.64
N ALA A 214 6.40 -2.75 12.71
CA ALA A 214 5.31 -3.53 12.16
C ALA A 214 5.84 -4.83 11.53
N ASN A 215 5.09 -5.92 11.67
CA ASN A 215 5.45 -7.22 11.13
C ASN A 215 4.33 -7.74 10.22
N ILE A 216 4.67 -8.76 9.45
CA ILE A 216 3.73 -9.43 8.56
C ILE A 216 3.55 -10.88 8.96
N VAL A 217 2.31 -11.36 8.87
CA VAL A 217 1.99 -12.78 8.80
C VAL A 217 1.75 -13.11 7.34
N THR A 218 2.37 -14.18 6.84
CA THR A 218 2.24 -14.65 5.45
C THR A 218 1.80 -16.10 5.39
N HIS A 219 1.52 -16.62 4.19
CA HIS A 219 1.19 -18.04 3.98
C HIS A 219 2.21 -19.01 4.58
N ALA A 220 3.50 -18.65 4.67
CA ALA A 220 4.51 -19.51 5.27
C ALA A 220 4.25 -19.81 6.76
N GLN A 221 3.46 -18.98 7.43
CA GLN A 221 3.06 -19.15 8.83
C GLN A 221 1.66 -19.77 8.98
N VAL A 222 0.90 -19.91 7.89
CA VAL A 222 -0.48 -20.41 7.87
C VAL A 222 -0.51 -21.69 7.03
N VAL A 223 0.00 -22.79 7.58
CA VAL A 223 0.22 -24.04 6.83
C VAL A 223 -1.01 -24.94 6.82
N GLU A 224 -1.96 -24.69 7.72
CA GLU A 224 -3.15 -25.52 7.91
C GLU A 224 -4.29 -25.16 6.95
N LEU A 225 -4.34 -23.94 6.42
CA LEU A 225 -5.39 -23.51 5.50
C LEU A 225 -5.04 -23.84 4.05
N ASP A 226 -6.05 -23.91 3.21
CA ASP A 226 -5.85 -24.18 1.78
C ASP A 226 -5.05 -23.05 1.13
N THR A 227 -4.01 -23.41 0.37
CA THR A 227 -3.15 -22.45 -0.31
C THR A 227 -3.42 -22.42 -1.81
N ALA A 228 -3.27 -21.24 -2.41
CA ALA A 228 -3.35 -21.06 -3.86
C ALA A 228 -2.28 -20.06 -4.35
N ASN A 229 -1.83 -20.25 -5.58
CA ASN A 229 -0.96 -19.30 -6.27
C ASN A 229 -1.73 -18.55 -7.35
N PHE A 230 -1.65 -17.23 -7.31
CA PHE A 230 -2.30 -16.31 -8.24
C PHE A 230 -1.25 -15.58 -9.06
N LYS A 231 -1.22 -15.88 -10.36
CA LYS A 231 -0.24 -15.33 -11.29
C LYS A 231 -0.89 -14.63 -12.48
N ASN A 232 -0.39 -13.44 -12.78
CA ASN A 232 -0.63 -12.70 -14.01
C ASN A 232 0.66 -11.99 -14.46
N TYR A 233 0.59 -11.08 -15.43
CA TYR A 233 1.77 -10.39 -15.96
C TYR A 233 2.41 -9.37 -15.00
N LEU A 234 1.70 -8.97 -13.93
CA LEU A 234 2.16 -8.02 -12.90
C LEU A 234 2.54 -8.73 -11.59
N TYR A 235 1.77 -9.74 -11.20
CA TYR A 235 1.80 -10.30 -9.86
C TYR A 235 1.98 -11.82 -9.89
N ASP A 236 2.70 -12.34 -8.91
CA ASP A 236 2.85 -13.76 -8.58
C ASP A 236 2.73 -13.88 -7.06
N GLU A 237 1.55 -14.27 -6.59
CA GLU A 237 1.16 -14.18 -5.18
C GLU A 237 0.71 -15.53 -4.65
N THR A 238 1.34 -15.98 -3.57
CA THR A 238 0.91 -17.19 -2.85
C THR A 238 0.08 -16.77 -1.64
N THR A 239 -1.11 -17.36 -1.53
CA THR A 239 -2.13 -16.98 -0.54
C THR A 239 -2.62 -18.20 0.22
N TYR A 240 -3.21 -17.97 1.39
CA TYR A 240 -4.05 -18.93 2.10
C TYR A 240 -5.52 -18.48 2.06
N ASP A 241 -6.47 -19.42 2.05
CA ASP A 241 -7.90 -19.12 1.90
C ASP A 241 -8.64 -19.14 3.24
N LEU A 242 -9.19 -17.98 3.64
CA LEU A 242 -9.98 -17.85 4.86
C LEU A 242 -11.39 -18.47 4.78
N THR A 243 -11.83 -19.00 3.63
CA THR A 243 -13.06 -19.83 3.60
C THR A 243 -12.83 -21.23 4.15
N SER A 244 -11.57 -21.71 4.15
CA SER A 244 -11.19 -23.00 4.73
C SER A 244 -11.02 -22.97 6.26
N GLY A 245 -11.12 -21.80 6.91
CA GLY A 245 -10.91 -21.68 8.35
C GLY A 245 -10.88 -20.25 8.91
N SER A 246 -10.08 -20.05 9.95
CA SER A 246 -9.79 -18.74 10.56
C SER A 246 -8.37 -18.65 11.09
N ILE A 247 -7.93 -17.41 11.27
CA ILE A 247 -6.69 -17.09 11.99
C ILE A 247 -7.04 -16.22 13.19
N THR A 248 -6.48 -16.55 14.35
CA THR A 248 -6.53 -15.74 15.56
C THR A 248 -5.12 -15.25 15.89
N LEU A 249 -5.00 -13.95 16.11
CA LEU A 249 -3.79 -13.21 16.48
C LEU A 249 -3.96 -12.67 17.89
N GLU A 250 -2.99 -12.88 18.76
CA GLU A 250 -2.89 -12.21 20.05
C GLU A 250 -1.71 -11.23 19.99
N ILE A 251 -2.02 -9.94 20.04
CA ILE A 251 -1.05 -8.87 19.76
C ILE A 251 -0.88 -7.97 20.97
N GLU A 252 0.29 -8.00 21.59
CA GLU A 252 0.63 -7.17 22.73
C GLU A 252 1.08 -5.77 22.30
N GLY A 253 0.36 -4.74 22.79
CA GLY A 253 0.69 -3.33 22.56
C GLY A 253 0.66 -2.94 21.09
N GLY A 254 -0.30 -3.48 20.33
CA GLY A 254 -0.47 -3.21 18.92
C GLY A 254 -1.81 -3.71 18.38
N THR A 255 -1.98 -3.62 17.06
CA THR A 255 -3.17 -4.07 16.35
C THR A 255 -2.85 -4.46 14.91
N ILE A 256 -3.80 -5.10 14.25
CA ILE A 256 -3.79 -5.29 12.80
C ILE A 256 -3.99 -3.95 12.09
N LEU A 257 -3.20 -3.69 11.05
CA LEU A 257 -3.26 -2.46 10.27
C LEU A 257 -3.96 -2.66 8.93
N ALA A 258 -3.55 -3.70 8.20
CA ALA A 258 -4.04 -3.97 6.87
C ALA A 258 -3.86 -5.45 6.50
N THR A 259 -4.60 -5.90 5.50
CA THR A 259 -4.42 -7.23 4.90
C THR A 259 -4.29 -7.09 3.39
N LYS A 260 -3.25 -7.71 2.82
CA LYS A 260 -3.06 -7.90 1.38
C LYS A 260 -3.82 -9.15 0.95
N TYR A 261 -4.71 -9.02 -0.02
CA TYR A 261 -5.56 -10.13 -0.49
C TYR A 261 -5.73 -10.12 -2.01
N VAL A 262 -6.13 -11.27 -2.55
CA VAL A 262 -6.47 -11.41 -3.96
C VAL A 262 -7.99 -11.34 -4.11
N CYS A 263 -8.47 -10.34 -4.85
CA CYS A 263 -9.87 -10.20 -5.21
C CYS A 263 -10.16 -10.98 -6.49
N THR A 264 -10.95 -12.04 -6.37
CA THR A 264 -11.60 -12.76 -7.47
C THR A 264 -13.04 -12.27 -7.64
N ASP A 265 -13.74 -12.75 -8.68
CA ASP A 265 -15.13 -12.38 -8.99
C ASP A 265 -16.16 -13.02 -8.04
N ASP A 266 -15.73 -13.97 -7.24
CA ASP A 266 -16.42 -14.72 -6.17
C ASP A 266 -15.80 -14.47 -4.78
N ALA A 267 -15.13 -13.32 -4.61
CA ALA A 267 -14.48 -12.95 -3.35
C ALA A 267 -15.49 -12.84 -2.20
N ALA A 268 -15.24 -13.59 -1.12
CA ALA A 268 -16.01 -13.55 0.11
C ALA A 268 -15.66 -12.31 0.94
N GLN A 269 -16.61 -11.86 1.77
CA GLN A 269 -16.41 -10.83 2.76
C GLN A 269 -15.45 -11.30 3.86
N LEU A 270 -14.75 -10.35 4.48
CA LEU A 270 -13.94 -10.63 5.66
C LEU A 270 -14.68 -10.16 6.91
N PHE A 271 -14.81 -11.08 7.87
CA PHE A 271 -15.28 -10.80 9.22
C PHE A 271 -14.10 -10.79 10.19
N LEU A 272 -14.10 -9.81 11.10
CA LEU A 272 -13.08 -9.65 12.12
C LEU A 272 -13.72 -9.62 13.50
N ASN A 273 -13.29 -10.50 14.41
CA ASN A 273 -13.57 -10.33 15.84
C ASN A 273 -12.38 -9.60 16.48
N VAL A 274 -12.62 -8.48 17.15
CA VAL A 274 -11.61 -7.74 17.90
C VAL A 274 -12.08 -7.62 19.34
N ASN A 275 -11.46 -8.39 20.23
CA ASN A 275 -11.81 -8.47 21.66
C ASN A 275 -13.33 -8.67 21.89
N GLY A 276 -13.95 -9.60 21.15
CA GLY A 276 -15.36 -9.91 21.26
C GLY A 276 -16.30 -9.07 20.38
N LYS A 277 -15.83 -7.96 19.79
CA LYS A 277 -16.64 -7.14 18.87
C LYS A 277 -16.44 -7.57 17.43
N TRP A 278 -17.52 -7.77 16.69
CA TRP A 278 -17.47 -8.23 15.30
C TRP A 278 -17.59 -7.07 14.30
N PHE A 279 -16.75 -7.14 13.28
CA PHE A 279 -16.69 -6.20 12.17
C PHE A 279 -16.77 -6.93 10.84
N GLN A 280 -17.28 -6.26 9.82
CA GLN A 280 -17.37 -6.78 8.45
C GLN A 280 -16.78 -5.78 7.46
N THR A 281 -15.95 -6.29 6.56
CA THR A 281 -15.41 -5.50 5.44
C THR A 281 -15.96 -6.02 4.11
N GLN A 282 -16.17 -5.09 3.19
CA GLN A 282 -16.46 -5.41 1.80
C GLN A 282 -15.15 -5.64 1.04
N THR A 283 -15.08 -6.71 0.25
CA THR A 283 -13.84 -7.16 -0.40
C THR A 283 -13.92 -7.11 -1.92
N MET A 284 -15.10 -6.94 -2.52
CA MET A 284 -15.24 -6.91 -3.98
C MET A 284 -14.71 -5.58 -4.53
N GLN A 285 -13.68 -5.63 -5.36
CA GLN A 285 -13.14 -4.44 -6.03
C GLN A 285 -13.99 -4.09 -7.27
N PRO A 286 -14.17 -2.81 -7.62
CA PRO A 286 -15.00 -2.40 -8.76
C PRO A 286 -14.67 -3.12 -10.08
N GLY A 287 -13.38 -3.38 -10.33
CA GLY A 287 -12.93 -4.09 -11.54
C GLY A 287 -13.24 -5.59 -11.59
N MET A 288 -13.77 -6.17 -10.50
CA MET A 288 -14.15 -7.59 -10.38
C MET A 288 -15.67 -7.81 -10.30
N VAL A 289 -16.47 -6.75 -10.19
CA VAL A 289 -17.94 -6.83 -10.28
C VAL A 289 -18.34 -7.38 -11.65
N GLU A 290 -17.85 -6.74 -12.71
CA GLU A 290 -17.83 -7.25 -14.08
C GLU A 290 -16.38 -7.53 -14.44
N PRO A 291 -15.89 -8.76 -14.24
CA PRO A 291 -14.47 -9.05 -14.19
C PRO A 291 -13.79 -8.74 -15.54
N LYS A 292 -12.99 -7.68 -15.56
CA LYS A 292 -12.08 -7.34 -16.67
C LYS A 292 -10.73 -8.02 -16.55
N TYR A 293 -10.46 -8.59 -15.38
CA TYR A 293 -9.18 -9.19 -15.00
C TYR A 293 -9.42 -10.58 -14.42
N LYS A 294 -8.42 -11.45 -14.50
CA LYS A 294 -8.46 -12.77 -13.83
C LYS A 294 -8.57 -12.63 -12.31
N PHE A 295 -7.87 -11.65 -11.76
CA PHE A 295 -7.94 -11.23 -10.36
C PHE A 295 -7.33 -9.84 -10.21
N LEU A 296 -7.62 -9.18 -9.09
CA LEU A 296 -6.93 -7.97 -8.65
C LEU A 296 -6.21 -8.24 -7.33
N LEU A 297 -4.97 -7.78 -7.23
CA LEU A 297 -4.29 -7.68 -5.94
C LEU A 297 -4.77 -6.41 -5.24
N SER A 298 -5.18 -6.52 -3.98
CA SER A 298 -5.77 -5.41 -3.24
C SER A 298 -5.41 -5.45 -1.75
N MET A 299 -5.93 -4.47 -1.01
CA MET A 299 -5.70 -4.27 0.41
C MET A 299 -7.02 -3.97 1.13
N LEU A 300 -7.18 -4.52 2.32
CA LEU A 300 -8.16 -4.08 3.31
C LEU A 300 -7.43 -3.26 4.39
N SER A 301 -7.95 -2.10 4.75
CA SER A 301 -7.45 -1.29 5.87
C SER A 301 -8.33 -1.50 7.11
N PHE A 302 -7.74 -1.53 8.29
CA PHE A 302 -8.47 -1.69 9.54
C PHE A 302 -8.48 -0.42 10.41
N ASP A 303 -8.41 0.74 9.74
CA ASP A 303 -8.60 2.04 10.39
C ASP A 303 -9.96 2.11 11.08
N GLY A 304 -9.97 2.52 12.35
CA GLY A 304 -11.19 2.65 13.16
C GLY A 304 -11.51 1.44 14.02
N LEU A 305 -10.68 0.40 14.02
CA LEU A 305 -10.76 -0.64 15.05
C LEU A 305 -10.55 -0.04 16.45
N PRO A 306 -11.20 -0.60 17.49
CA PRO A 306 -11.02 -0.15 18.86
C PRO A 306 -9.55 -0.22 19.29
N ALA A 307 -9.08 0.79 20.00
CA ALA A 307 -7.82 0.70 20.72
C ALA A 307 -7.92 -0.41 21.80
N SER A 308 -6.81 -1.10 22.06
CA SER A 308 -6.71 -2.09 23.12
C SER A 308 -5.56 -1.72 24.05
N GLU A 309 -5.84 -1.70 25.35
CA GLU A 309 -4.84 -1.62 26.40
C GLU A 309 -4.47 -3.06 26.78
N GLY A 310 -3.29 -3.53 26.33
CA GLY A 310 -2.79 -4.88 26.63
C GLY A 310 -2.70 -5.79 25.40
N ILE A 311 -3.21 -7.03 25.54
CA ILE A 311 -3.24 -8.04 24.48
C ILE A 311 -4.53 -7.89 23.68
N ASN A 312 -4.38 -7.61 22.40
CA ASN A 312 -5.46 -7.48 21.45
C ASN A 312 -5.71 -8.84 20.76
N ASN A 313 -6.87 -9.43 21.02
CA ASN A 313 -7.29 -10.71 20.44
C ASN A 313 -8.09 -10.46 19.17
N ILE A 314 -7.53 -10.83 18.02
CA ILE A 314 -8.09 -10.53 16.69
C ILE A 314 -8.28 -11.83 15.92
N THR A 315 -9.52 -12.17 15.56
CA THR A 315 -9.82 -13.33 14.70
C THR A 315 -10.31 -12.88 13.32
N LEU A 316 -9.74 -13.43 12.25
CA LEU A 316 -10.11 -13.20 10.85
C LEU A 316 -10.75 -14.47 10.28
N THR A 317 -11.88 -14.33 9.60
CA THR A 317 -12.63 -15.46 9.00
C THR A 317 -13.47 -14.96 7.81
N ALA A 318 -13.66 -15.80 6.79
CA ALA A 318 -14.66 -15.54 5.75
C ALA A 318 -16.06 -16.05 6.13
N VAL A 319 -16.15 -16.90 7.16
CA VAL A 319 -17.43 -17.41 7.68
C VAL A 319 -18.11 -16.34 8.52
N ARG A 320 -19.32 -15.96 8.15
CA ARG A 320 -20.15 -15.01 8.90
C ARG A 320 -20.47 -15.57 10.30
N PRO A 321 -20.25 -14.81 11.38
CA PRO A 321 -20.62 -15.25 12.71
C PRO A 321 -22.15 -15.18 12.90
N GLU A 322 -22.71 -16.16 13.60
CA GLU A 322 -24.14 -16.25 13.92
C GLU A 322 -24.46 -15.63 15.30
N GLY A 323 -25.66 -15.07 15.45
CA GLY A 323 -26.16 -14.60 16.75
C GLY A 323 -25.44 -13.39 17.36
N VAL A 324 -24.59 -12.69 16.59
CA VAL A 324 -23.82 -11.53 17.06
C VAL A 324 -24.11 -10.28 16.23
N GLU A 325 -23.97 -9.11 16.85
CA GLU A 325 -24.01 -7.84 16.14
C GLU A 325 -22.70 -7.64 15.36
N ILE A 326 -22.83 -7.21 14.10
CA ILE A 326 -21.70 -7.01 13.18
C ILE A 326 -21.67 -5.55 12.75
N SER A 327 -20.61 -4.84 13.11
CA SER A 327 -20.38 -3.46 12.70
C SER A 327 -19.73 -3.38 11.31
N PRO A 328 -20.16 -2.50 10.41
CA PRO A 328 -19.47 -2.29 9.15
C PRO A 328 -18.10 -1.63 9.39
N LEU A 329 -17.08 -2.10 8.69
CA LEU A 329 -15.75 -1.50 8.64
C LEU A 329 -15.46 -1.06 7.18
N PRO A 330 -15.79 0.21 6.84
CA PRO A 330 -15.81 0.68 5.45
C PRO A 330 -14.44 0.57 4.76
N GLN A 331 -14.46 0.11 3.51
CA GLN A 331 -13.29 0.04 2.64
C GLN A 331 -13.49 1.00 1.45
N PRO A 332 -12.62 2.00 1.25
CA PRO A 332 -12.76 2.94 0.14
C PRO A 332 -12.89 2.24 -1.22
N GLY A 333 -14.00 2.48 -1.91
CA GLY A 333 -14.27 1.95 -3.24
C GLY A 333 -14.73 0.49 -3.33
N ALA A 334 -14.61 -0.30 -2.25
CA ALA A 334 -15.06 -1.68 -2.25
C ALA A 334 -16.59 -1.78 -2.36
N LYS A 335 -17.05 -2.89 -2.94
CA LYS A 335 -18.46 -3.20 -3.23
C LYS A 335 -18.88 -4.46 -2.46
N PRO A 336 -20.19 -4.65 -2.24
CA PRO A 336 -20.67 -5.95 -1.81
C PRO A 336 -20.36 -7.04 -2.85
N PRO A 337 -20.23 -8.31 -2.42
CA PRO A 337 -20.21 -9.44 -3.35
C PRO A 337 -21.41 -9.39 -4.30
N VAL A 338 -21.19 -9.77 -5.55
CA VAL A 338 -22.23 -9.81 -6.60
C VAL A 338 -22.46 -11.23 -7.15
N ARG A 339 -21.75 -12.20 -6.57
CA ARG A 339 -21.82 -13.64 -6.86
C ARG A 339 -21.70 -14.40 -5.54
N ASP A 340 -21.96 -15.70 -5.59
CA ASP A 340 -21.75 -16.58 -4.44
C ASP A 340 -20.30 -16.46 -3.93
N GLU A 341 -20.19 -16.24 -2.63
CA GLU A 341 -18.92 -16.07 -1.93
C GLU A 341 -18.24 -17.43 -1.77
N LYS A 342 -17.07 -17.62 -2.41
CA LYS A 342 -16.40 -18.93 -2.46
C LYS A 342 -15.00 -18.94 -1.87
N ARG A 343 -14.29 -17.82 -1.95
CA ARG A 343 -12.89 -17.71 -1.51
C ARG A 343 -12.56 -16.35 -0.98
N LEU A 344 -11.67 -16.31 -0.01
CA LEU A 344 -11.00 -15.09 0.44
C LEU A 344 -9.50 -15.38 0.57
N PRO A 345 -8.77 -15.32 -0.56
CA PRO A 345 -7.34 -15.59 -0.56
C PRO A 345 -6.56 -14.41 0.01
N ILE A 346 -5.90 -14.63 1.15
CA ILE A 346 -5.06 -13.65 1.84
C ILE A 346 -3.59 -13.94 1.56
N ALA A 347 -2.84 -12.93 1.14
CA ALA A 347 -1.39 -13.04 0.89
C ALA A 347 -0.57 -12.68 2.14
N ALA A 348 -0.98 -11.62 2.85
CA ALA A 348 -0.29 -11.16 4.05
C ALA A 348 -1.21 -10.33 4.97
N ILE A 349 -0.93 -10.36 6.27
CA ILE A 349 -1.53 -9.50 7.29
C ILE A 349 -0.44 -8.63 7.88
N LEU A 350 -0.61 -7.30 7.84
CA LEU A 350 0.26 -6.32 8.49
C LEU A 350 -0.26 -6.00 9.88
N HIS A 351 0.61 -6.08 10.89
CA HIS A 351 0.27 -5.69 12.26
C HIS A 351 1.40 -4.94 12.95
N THR A 352 1.06 -4.22 14.01
CA THR A 352 2.01 -3.57 14.93
C THR A 352 2.07 -4.32 16.26
N GLY A 353 3.01 -3.96 17.11
CA GLY A 353 3.19 -4.63 18.41
C GLY A 353 3.76 -6.03 18.28
N LYS A 354 3.78 -6.74 19.40
CA LYS A 354 4.39 -8.06 19.51
C LYS A 354 3.32 -9.14 19.35
N LEU A 355 3.50 -10.03 18.39
CA LEU A 355 2.66 -11.22 18.27
C LEU A 355 3.03 -12.20 19.40
N VAL A 356 2.14 -12.40 20.36
CA VAL A 356 2.34 -13.28 21.53
C VAL A 356 1.59 -14.59 21.43
N GLY A 357 0.57 -14.64 20.55
CA GLY A 357 -0.21 -15.83 20.25
C GLY A 357 -0.65 -15.84 18.79
N PHE A 358 -0.67 -17.04 18.20
CA PHE A 358 -1.05 -17.27 16.81
C PHE A 358 -1.72 -18.63 16.70
N LYS A 359 -2.99 -18.66 16.27
CA LYS A 359 -3.76 -19.89 16.11
C LYS A 359 -4.42 -19.92 14.73
N VAL A 360 -4.37 -21.07 14.08
CA VAL A 360 -5.10 -21.36 12.84
C VAL A 360 -6.10 -22.47 13.14
N SER A 361 -7.36 -22.28 12.73
CA SER A 361 -8.42 -23.27 12.92
C SER A 361 -9.09 -23.57 11.58
N ARG A 362 -9.19 -24.84 11.20
CA ARG A 362 -9.95 -25.24 10.00
C ARG A 362 -11.46 -25.18 10.24
N ALA A 363 -12.23 -24.98 9.17
CA ALA A 363 -13.68 -24.91 9.23
C ALA A 363 -14.32 -26.24 9.70
N ASP A 364 -13.74 -27.39 9.35
CA ASP A 364 -14.17 -28.73 9.76
C ASP A 364 -13.92 -29.02 11.26
N GLN A 365 -12.93 -28.38 11.87
CA GLN A 365 -12.60 -28.50 13.30
C GLN A 365 -13.52 -27.66 14.22
N ARG A 366 -14.33 -26.74 13.69
CA ARG A 366 -15.28 -25.96 14.51
C ARG A 366 -16.51 -26.76 14.94
N LEU A 367 -16.72 -27.96 14.39
CA LEU A 367 -17.84 -28.85 14.76
C LEU A 367 -17.59 -29.66 16.04
N THR A 368 -16.38 -29.63 16.62
CA THR A 368 -16.06 -30.39 17.84
C THR A 368 -15.99 -29.55 19.12
N ASP A 369 -15.86 -28.22 19.02
CA ASP A 369 -15.63 -27.34 20.18
C ASP A 369 -16.92 -26.68 20.72
N THR A 370 -18.09 -26.97 20.14
CA THR A 370 -19.42 -26.53 20.63
C THR A 370 -20.25 -27.66 21.25
N ALA A 371 -19.64 -28.83 21.46
CA ALA A 371 -20.23 -29.97 22.17
C ALA A 371 -19.37 -30.33 23.40
N ALA A 372 -19.31 -29.42 24.38
CA ALA A 372 -18.85 -29.73 25.74
C ALA A 372 -19.61 -28.85 26.75
#